data_AF-A0A7J9T6Y8-F1
#
_entry.id   AF-A0A7J9T6Y8-F1
#
_cell.length_a   1.000
_cell.length_b   1.000
_cell.length_c   1.000
_cell.angle_alpha   90.00
_cell.angle_beta   90.00
_cell.angle_gamma   90.00
#
_symmetry.space_group_name_H-M   'P 1'
#
loop_
_entity.id
_entity.type
_entity.pdbx_description
1 polymer ?
#
loop_
_entity_poly.entity_id
_entity_poly.type
_entity_poly.pdbx_seq_one_letter_code
_entity_poly.pdbx_strand_id
1 'polypeptide(L)' 'MVFVVISYDISDDGMRKKVANILLDHGVRVQYSVFECLVDAKTLDKLVVMLSPFTEGS' A
#
# COMPACT_ATOMS: atom_id res chain seq x y z
N MET A 1 9.38 2.32 -15.14
CA MET A 1 9.30 1.81 -13.75
C MET A 1 9.63 2.97 -12.82
N VAL A 2 9.00 3.01 -11.65
CA VAL A 2 9.15 4.04 -10.62
C VAL A 2 9.36 3.35 -9.28
N PHE A 3 10.27 3.90 -8.48
CA PHE A 3 10.47 3.47 -7.10
C PHE A 3 9.60 4.35 -6.19
N VAL A 4 8.76 3.73 -5.37
CA VAL A 4 7.86 4.43 -4.46
C VAL A 4 7.95 3.84 -3.06
N VAL A 5 7.83 4.71 -2.06
CA VAL A 5 7.70 4.32 -0.65
C VAL A 5 6.26 4.56 -0.24
N ILE A 6 5.61 3.52 0.28
CA ILE A 6 4.22 3.56 0.74
C ILE A 6 4.22 3.38 2.24
N SER A 7 3.77 4.41 2.97
CA SER A 7 3.57 4.38 4.41
C SER A 7 2.10 4.59 4.74
N TYR A 8 1.59 3.89 5.76
CA TYR A 8 0.20 4.01 6.20
C TYR A 8 0.10 4.12 7.72
N ASP A 9 -0.92 4.80 8.22
CA ASP A 9 -1.26 4.86 9.63
C ASP A 9 -2.69 4.35 9.82
N ILE A 10 -2.81 3.13 10.35
CA ILE A 10 -4.09 2.43 10.45
C ILE A 10 -4.16 1.76 11.82
N SER A 11 -5.02 2.28 12.68
CA SER A 11 -5.24 1.76 14.03
C SER A 11 -5.99 0.42 14.03
N ASP A 12 -6.93 0.21 13.11
CA ASP A 12 -7.65 -1.06 12.99
C ASP A 12 -6.75 -2.18 12.45
N ASP A 13 -6.50 -3.19 13.28
CA ASP A 13 -5.65 -4.33 12.97
C ASP A 13 -6.12 -5.12 11.74
N GLY A 14 -7.43 -5.19 11.50
CA GLY A 14 -8.03 -5.90 10.38
C GLY A 14 -7.77 -5.18 9.06
N MET A 15 -8.03 -3.88 9.00
CA MET A 15 -7.75 -3.02 7.85
C MET A 15 -6.24 -2.96 7.58
N ARG A 16 -5.42 -2.82 8.62
CA ARG A 16 -3.96 -2.80 8.48
C ARG A 16 -3.42 -4.08 7.86
N LYS A 17 -3.92 -5.25 8.29
CA LYS A 17 -3.55 -6.54 7.68
C LYS A 17 -3.98 -6.64 6.22
N LYS A 18 -5.17 -6.14 5.86
CA LYS A 18 -5.64 -6.11 4.47
C LYS A 18 -4.72 -5.25 3.59
N VAL A 19 -4.39 -4.04 4.03
CA VAL A 19 -3.45 -3.15 3.31
C VAL A 19 -2.07 -3.79 3.15
N ALA A 20 -1.52 -4.36 4.22
CA ALA A 20 -0.23 -5.05 4.16
C ALA A 20 -0.25 -6.21 3.16
N ASN A 21 -1.32 -7.01 3.14
CA ASN A 21 -1.46 -8.12 2.19
C ASN A 21 -1.53 -7.63 0.73
N ILE A 22 -2.24 -6.54 0.46
CA ILE A 22 -2.28 -5.93 -0.89
C ILE A 22 -0.87 -5.52 -1.33
N LEU A 23 -0.09 -4.91 -0.42
CA LEU A 23 1.23 -4.39 -0.76
C LEU A 23 2.32 -5.47 -0.89
N LEU A 24 2.14 -6.64 -0.27
CA LEU A 24 3.09 -7.77 -0.37
C LEU A 24 3.25 -8.31 -1.80
N ASP A 25 2.21 -8.20 -2.63
CA ASP A 25 2.27 -8.63 -4.04
C ASP A 25 2.99 -7.62 -4.95
N HIS A 26 3.31 -6.43 -4.43
CA HIS A 26 3.80 -5.29 -5.22
C HIS A 26 5.11 -4.67 -4.71
N GLY A 27 5.60 -5.12 -3.56
CA GLY A 27 6.82 -4.58 -2.96
C GLY A 27 7.31 -5.36 -1.76
N VAL A 28 8.31 -4.81 -1.08
CA VAL A 28 8.93 -5.40 0.11
C VAL A 28 8.55 -4.58 1.33
N ARG A 29 8.11 -5.26 2.39
CA ARG A 29 7.84 -4.63 3.68
C ARG A 29 9.16 -4.33 4.39
N VAL A 30 9.45 -3.05 4.62
CA VAL A 30 10.69 -2.59 5.28
C VAL A 30 10.49 -2.17 6.73
N GLN A 31 9.26 -1.79 7.10
CA GLN A 31 8.86 -1.50 8.47
C GLN A 31 7.43 -1.99 8.72
N TYR A 32 6.96 -1.92 9.97
CA TYR A 32 5.60 -2.33 10.33
C TYR A 32 4.52 -1.68 9.47
N SER A 33 4.67 -0.41 9.13
CA SER A 33 3.69 0.30 8.29
C SER A 33 4.32 0.97 7.07
N VAL A 34 5.42 0.41 6.55
CA VAL A 34 6.15 0.98 5.40
C VAL A 34 6.56 -0.13 4.42
N PHE A 35 6.30 0.12 3.14
CA PHE A 35 6.66 -0.73 2.01
C PHE A 35 7.47 0.06 0.98
N GLU A 36 8.41 -0.63 0.34
CA GLU A 36 9.14 -0.14 -0.83
C GLU A 36 8.70 -0.94 -2.05
N CYS A 37 8.22 -0.25 -3.09
CA CYS A 37 7.69 -0.86 -4.30
C CYS A 37 8.42 -0.35 -5.53
N LEU A 38 8.73 -1.25 -6.47
CA LEU A 38 9.26 -0.92 -7.78
C LEU A 38 8.24 -1.33 -8.85
N VAL A 39 7.41 -0.38 -9.27
CA VAL A 39 6.22 -0.62 -10.09
C VAL A 39 6.22 0.22 -11.36
N ASP A 40 5.36 -0.05 -12.33
CA ASP A 40 5.09 0.86 -13.44
C ASP A 40 3.93 1.82 -13.11
N ALA A 41 3.70 2.82 -13.96
CA ALA A 41 2.65 3.82 -13.74
C ALA A 41 1.25 3.17 -13.63
N LYS A 42 0.96 2.19 -14.48
CA LYS A 42 -0.34 1.49 -14.46
C LYS A 42 -0.57 0.73 -13.16
N THR A 43 0.47 0.11 -12.62
CA THR A 43 0.41 -0.64 -11.36
C THR A 43 0.28 0.32 -10.18
N LEU A 44 0.97 1.47 -10.23
CA LEU A 44 0.80 2.53 -9.23
C LEU A 44 -0.63 3.05 -9.20
N ASP A 45 -1.23 3.35 -10.36
CA ASP A 45 -2.63 3.80 -10.44
C ASP A 45 -3.61 2.76 -9.86
N LYS A 46 -3.38 1.47 -10.17
CA LYS A 46 -4.17 0.37 -9.60
C LYS A 46 -4.03 0.28 -8.08
N LEU A 47 -2.81 0.41 -7.56
CA LEU A 47 -2.57 0.41 -6.12
C LEU A 47 -3.33 1.53 -5.42
N VAL A 48 -3.32 2.75 -5.99
CA VAL A 48 -4.08 3.89 -5.45
C VAL A 48 -5.58 3.58 -5.39
N VAL A 49 -6.14 3.00 -6.46
CA VAL A 49 -7.56 2.61 -6.50
C VAL A 49 -7.88 1.49 -5.50
N MET A 50 -7.00 0.50 -5.35
CA MET A 50 -7.21 -0.59 -4.39
C MET A 50 -7.09 -0.13 -2.93
N LEU A 51 -6.28 0.90 -2.67
CA LEU A 51 -6.04 1.42 -1.33
C LEU A 51 -7.02 2.52 -0.92
N SER A 52 -7.71 3.16 -1.86
CA SER A 52 -8.67 4.24 -1.54
C SER A 52 -9.74 3.86 -0.50
N PRO A 53 -10.29 2.63 -0.45
CA PRO A 53 -11.30 2.28 0.56
C PRO A 53 -10.78 2.25 2.00
N PHE A 54 -9.45 2.29 2.21
CA PHE A 54 -8.82 2.31 3.52
C PHE A 54 -8.39 3.72 3.95
N THR A 55 -8.63 4.74 3.11
CA THR A 55 -8.34 6.13 3.43
C THR A 55 -9.53 6.79 4.11
N GLU A 56 -9.27 7.65 5.11
CA GLU A 56 -10.34 8.43 5.73
C GLU A 56 -10.93 9.42 4.72
N GLY A 57 -12.27 9.48 4.63
CA GLY A 57 -12.98 10.47 3.80
C GLY A 57 -13.34 10.03 2.38
N SER A 58 -13.46 8.72 2.11
CA SER A 58 -14.07 8.20 0.87
C SER A 58 -15.60 8.29 0.87
#